data_AF-A0A9P7EN22-F1
#
_entry.id   AF-A0A9P7EN22-F1
#
_cell.length_a   1.000
_cell.length_b   1.000
_cell.length_c   1.000
_cell.angle_alpha   90.00
_cell.angle_beta   90.00
_cell.angle_gamma   90.00
#
_symmetry.space_group_name_H-M   'P 1'
#
loop_
_entity.id
_entity.type
_entity.pdbx_description
1 polymer ?
#
loop_
_entity_poly.entity_id
_entity_poly.type
_entity_poly.pdbx_seq_one_letter_code
_entity_poly.pdbx_strand_id
1 'polypeptide(L)'
;MHSSPVTSSRPFAPRPFPPPSLTDVPHEYIVDQLRSLATADCTIIVPVPHHRPRLAHDSPVTSSDSSPESSPRIQVDTGRRGSEPTIHAVPRIKLRLHMDYLSSHSTLLRGLFSGASPNDLIHTSTTQPRHSSLHVPESRLPCLLPSLPSHPTLFLPVPDPSSIHLIFHWMYFGQTALMEDCLNRGVVHWEGIARNVEYLGLPTDIKVFLGRWYRNWLLPAHSRPGCEPRPPTDDDDSDIELELDDDDDDDDDETDDDDFSMVSSYTEDVDAIAEFERGRTRAIRP
;
A
#
# COMPACT_ATOMS: atom_id res chain seq x y z
N MET A 1 -16.01 37.29 -36.21
CA MET A 1 -16.86 37.09 -35.01
C MET A 1 -17.72 35.86 -35.23
N HIS A 2 -17.32 34.72 -34.69
CA HIS A 2 -18.09 33.47 -34.74
C HIS A 2 -18.66 33.21 -33.35
N SER A 3 -19.98 33.30 -33.22
CA SER A 3 -20.71 33.00 -32.00
C SER A 3 -20.79 31.48 -31.82
N SER A 4 -20.18 30.97 -30.75
CA SER A 4 -20.29 29.56 -30.36
C SER A 4 -21.72 29.24 -29.90
N PRO A 5 -22.27 28.07 -30.25
CA PRO A 5 -23.61 27.67 -29.84
C PRO A 5 -23.66 27.31 -28.34
N VAL A 6 -24.66 27.86 -27.66
CA VAL A 6 -24.98 27.54 -26.25
C VAL A 6 -25.58 26.13 -26.21
N THR A 7 -24.89 25.20 -25.56
CA THR A 7 -25.41 23.86 -25.29
C THR A 7 -26.36 23.89 -24.11
N SER A 8 -27.67 23.70 -24.33
CA SER A 8 -28.64 23.57 -23.24
C SER A 8 -28.43 22.23 -22.53
N SER A 9 -28.02 22.24 -21.27
CA SER A 9 -27.97 21.04 -20.45
C SER A 9 -29.40 20.57 -20.15
N ARG A 10 -29.73 19.33 -20.52
CA ARG A 10 -31.01 18.71 -20.14
C ARG A 10 -30.98 18.37 -18.64
N PRO A 11 -32.06 18.63 -17.90
CA PRO A 11 -32.13 18.27 -16.49
C PRO A 11 -32.05 16.76 -16.30
N PHE A 12 -31.28 16.32 -15.30
CA PHE A 12 -31.13 14.91 -14.94
C PHE A 12 -32.45 14.39 -14.35
N ALA A 13 -33.16 13.54 -15.08
CA ALA A 13 -34.34 12.84 -14.58
C ALA A 13 -33.91 11.49 -13.98
N PRO A 14 -33.91 11.32 -12.64
CA PRO A 14 -33.53 10.05 -12.02
C PRO A 14 -34.49 8.96 -12.50
N ARG A 15 -33.95 7.93 -13.16
CA ARG A 15 -34.74 6.78 -13.58
C ARG A 15 -34.96 5.84 -12.39
N PRO A 16 -36.17 5.35 -12.17
CA PRO A 16 -36.41 4.35 -11.13
C PRO A 16 -35.58 3.10 -11.43
N PHE A 17 -34.92 2.57 -10.39
CA PHE A 17 -34.26 1.27 -10.43
C PHE A 17 -35.13 0.25 -9.65
N PRO A 18 -35.38 -0.95 -10.19
CA PRO A 18 -34.92 -1.46 -11.49
C PRO A 18 -35.71 -0.88 -12.69
N PRO A 19 -35.12 -0.86 -13.90
CA PRO A 19 -35.83 -0.54 -15.14
C PRO A 19 -37.12 -1.36 -15.28
N PRO A 20 -38.20 -0.82 -15.89
CA PRO A 20 -39.46 -1.55 -16.08
C PRO A 20 -39.31 -2.89 -16.81
N SER A 21 -38.27 -3.04 -17.62
CA SER A 21 -37.92 -4.30 -18.30
C SER A 21 -37.40 -5.41 -17.39
N LEU A 22 -37.09 -5.08 -16.13
CA LEU A 22 -36.55 -6.00 -15.13
C LEU A 22 -37.51 -6.20 -13.95
N THR A 23 -38.75 -5.69 -14.01
CA THR A 23 -39.71 -5.75 -12.89
C THR A 23 -40.08 -7.19 -12.50
N ASP A 24 -40.09 -8.12 -13.45
CA ASP A 24 -40.41 -9.54 -13.21
C ASP A 24 -39.17 -10.44 -13.07
N VAL A 25 -37.96 -9.87 -13.12
CA VAL A 25 -36.72 -10.63 -12.99
C VAL A 25 -36.35 -10.73 -11.51
N PRO A 26 -36.18 -11.94 -10.94
CA PRO A 26 -35.77 -12.09 -9.54
C PRO A 26 -34.50 -11.29 -9.26
N HIS A 27 -34.52 -10.51 -8.18
CA HIS A 27 -33.39 -9.65 -7.81
C HIS A 27 -32.08 -10.45 -7.69
N GLU A 28 -32.14 -11.66 -7.13
CA GLU A 28 -31.00 -12.58 -7.02
C GLU A 28 -30.40 -12.92 -8.39
N TYR A 29 -31.23 -13.16 -9.41
CA TYR A 29 -30.78 -13.46 -10.77
C TYR A 29 -30.07 -12.25 -11.41
N ILE A 30 -30.55 -11.03 -11.16
CA ILE A 30 -29.91 -9.80 -11.65
C ILE A 30 -28.52 -9.66 -11.01
N VAL A 31 -28.43 -9.85 -9.68
CA VAL A 31 -27.15 -9.78 -8.95
C VAL A 31 -26.17 -10.86 -9.43
N ASP A 32 -26.66 -12.09 -9.61
CA ASP A 32 -25.83 -13.20 -10.10
C ASP A 32 -25.38 -13.00 -11.55
N GLN A 33 -26.24 -12.47 -12.42
CA GLN A 33 -25.84 -12.09 -13.78
C GLN A 33 -24.84 -10.94 -13.78
N LEU A 34 -25.01 -9.92 -12.93
CA LEU A 34 -24.04 -8.85 -12.78
C LEU A 34 -22.71 -9.37 -12.24
N ARG A 35 -22.71 -10.29 -11.28
CA ARG A 35 -21.50 -10.96 -10.79
C ARG A 35 -20.86 -11.85 -11.86
N SER A 36 -21.66 -12.53 -12.66
CA SER A 36 -21.17 -13.37 -13.76
C SER A 36 -20.60 -12.54 -14.92
N LEU A 37 -21.14 -11.34 -15.16
CA LEU A 37 -20.68 -10.39 -16.16
C LEU A 37 -19.49 -9.55 -15.67
N ALA A 38 -19.34 -9.38 -14.36
CA ALA A 38 -18.13 -8.85 -13.73
C ALA A 38 -16.99 -9.88 -13.82
N THR A 39 -16.58 -10.16 -15.05
CA THR A 39 -15.35 -10.90 -15.30
C THR A 39 -14.19 -9.98 -14.97
N ALA A 40 -13.29 -10.44 -14.11
CA ALA A 40 -12.02 -9.77 -13.90
C ALA A 40 -11.35 -9.49 -15.25
N ASP A 41 -11.02 -8.23 -15.49
CA ASP A 41 -10.46 -7.68 -16.73
C ASP A 41 -8.94 -7.48 -16.63
N CYS A 42 -8.33 -7.78 -15.48
CA CYS A 42 -6.89 -7.70 -15.31
C CYS A 42 -6.36 -8.81 -14.39
N THR A 43 -5.06 -9.07 -14.50
CA THR A 43 -4.34 -9.99 -13.61
C THR A 43 -3.21 -9.23 -12.93
N ILE A 44 -3.12 -9.31 -11.60
CA ILE A 44 -1.96 -8.84 -10.84
C ILE A 44 -1.12 -10.03 -10.39
N ILE A 45 0.18 -9.95 -10.63
CA ILE A 45 1.19 -10.91 -10.18
C ILE A 45 2.06 -10.22 -9.13
N VAL A 46 1.94 -10.67 -7.88
CA VAL A 46 2.75 -10.18 -6.77
C VAL A 46 3.84 -11.22 -6.47
N PRO A 47 5.13 -10.86 -6.59
CA PRO A 47 6.22 -11.75 -6.18
C PRO A 47 6.22 -11.89 -4.65
N VAL A 48 6.33 -13.13 -4.16
CA VAL A 48 6.50 -13.40 -2.72
C VAL A 48 8.00 -13.66 -2.49
N PRO A 49 8.70 -12.82 -1.71
CA PRO A 49 10.06 -13.12 -1.29
C PRO A 49 10.07 -14.50 -0.66
N HIS A 50 10.93 -15.40 -1.13
CA HIS A 50 11.19 -16.60 -0.36
C HIS A 50 11.74 -16.15 0.98
N HIS A 51 10.95 -16.33 2.04
CA HIS A 51 11.55 -16.53 3.34
C HIS A 51 12.38 -17.79 3.16
N ARG A 52 13.68 -17.64 2.83
CA ARG A 52 14.61 -18.75 2.99
C ARG A 52 14.37 -19.20 4.41
N PRO A 53 13.83 -20.42 4.65
CA PRO A 53 13.75 -20.91 6.00
C PRO A 53 15.19 -20.78 6.50
N ARG A 54 15.38 -19.91 7.49
CA ARG A 54 16.69 -19.69 8.09
C ARG A 54 17.06 -21.07 8.57
N LEU A 55 17.93 -21.77 7.82
CA LEU A 55 18.44 -23.08 8.19
C LEU A 55 18.92 -22.88 9.62
N ALA A 56 18.23 -23.50 10.56
CA ALA A 56 18.60 -23.47 11.96
C ALA A 56 19.98 -24.12 12.00
N HIS A 57 21.01 -23.29 11.96
CA HIS A 57 22.41 -23.68 11.92
C HIS A 57 22.85 -24.02 13.34
N ASP A 58 22.11 -24.93 13.98
CA ASP A 58 22.45 -25.48 15.29
C ASP A 58 22.45 -27.01 15.16
N SER A 59 23.53 -27.51 14.57
CA SER A 59 24.04 -28.83 14.86
C SER A 59 25.56 -28.80 14.68
N PRO A 60 26.35 -28.70 15.77
CA PRO A 60 27.77 -28.94 15.71
C PRO A 60 27.97 -30.44 15.44
N VAL A 61 28.09 -30.81 14.16
CA VAL A 61 28.55 -32.16 13.80
C VAL A 61 30.05 -32.18 14.02
N THR A 62 30.41 -32.89 15.08
CA THR A 62 31.74 -33.35 15.42
C THR A 62 32.47 -33.91 14.20
N SER A 63 33.70 -33.43 14.05
CA SER A 63 34.71 -33.91 13.13
C SER A 63 34.84 -35.43 13.21
N SER A 64 34.69 -36.12 12.08
CA SER A 64 35.30 -37.44 11.88
C SER A 64 35.84 -37.51 10.47
N ASP A 65 37.16 -37.40 10.46
CA ASP A 65 38.11 -37.45 9.37
C ASP A 65 38.19 -38.88 8.80
N SER A 66 38.01 -39.02 7.48
CA SER A 66 38.64 -40.10 6.66
C SER A 66 38.41 -39.88 5.15
N SER A 67 39.52 -39.53 4.48
CA SER A 67 39.90 -39.62 3.04
C SER A 67 39.61 -40.98 2.33
N PRO A 68 39.99 -41.23 1.05
CA PRO A 68 40.21 -40.37 -0.15
C PRO A 68 39.66 -40.96 -1.51
N GLU A 69 39.84 -40.22 -2.63
CA GLU A 69 40.04 -40.68 -4.05
C GLU A 69 38.90 -41.46 -4.77
N SER A 70 38.57 -41.39 -6.08
CA SER A 70 39.21 -40.98 -7.35
C SER A 70 38.14 -40.83 -8.47
N SER A 71 38.35 -39.92 -9.43
CA SER A 71 38.37 -40.16 -10.90
C SER A 71 37.95 -38.93 -11.74
N PRO A 72 38.74 -38.54 -12.77
CA PRO A 72 38.36 -37.51 -13.72
C PRO A 72 37.66 -38.15 -14.92
N ARG A 73 36.38 -37.79 -15.17
CA ARG A 73 35.74 -38.05 -16.46
C ARG A 73 35.69 -36.75 -17.26
N ILE A 74 36.50 -36.74 -18.30
CA ILE A 74 36.46 -35.79 -19.41
C ILE A 74 35.10 -35.99 -20.12
N GLN A 75 34.19 -35.04 -19.95
CA GLN A 75 32.95 -34.96 -20.74
C GLN A 75 33.08 -33.76 -21.69
N VAL A 76 33.38 -34.06 -22.95
CA VAL A 76 33.31 -33.13 -24.07
C VAL A 76 31.85 -33.07 -24.51
N ASP A 77 31.09 -32.15 -23.93
CA ASP A 77 29.73 -31.82 -24.42
C ASP A 77 29.81 -30.61 -25.35
N THR A 78 30.10 -30.91 -26.61
CA THR A 78 29.85 -30.04 -27.77
C THR A 78 28.36 -30.06 -28.08
N GLY A 79 27.61 -29.05 -27.61
CA GLY A 79 26.20 -28.91 -27.98
C GLY A 79 25.46 -27.87 -27.17
N ARG A 80 25.61 -26.60 -27.53
CA ARG A 80 24.80 -25.47 -27.03
C ARG A 80 23.30 -25.69 -27.32
N ARG A 81 22.61 -26.44 -26.47
CA ARG A 81 21.16 -26.25 -26.28
C ARG A 81 21.00 -25.24 -25.17
N GLY A 82 20.38 -24.10 -25.50
CA GLY A 82 20.07 -23.06 -24.54
C GLY A 82 19.38 -23.68 -23.34
N SER A 83 20.07 -23.68 -22.20
CA SER A 83 19.43 -23.84 -20.92
C SER A 83 18.46 -22.67 -20.81
N GLU A 84 17.18 -22.91 -21.11
CA GLU A 84 16.11 -22.07 -20.61
C GLU A 84 16.38 -21.96 -19.11
N PRO A 85 16.77 -20.77 -18.60
CA PRO A 85 17.10 -20.64 -17.20
C PRO A 85 15.88 -21.12 -16.43
N THR A 86 16.08 -22.03 -15.49
CA THR A 86 15.05 -22.54 -14.60
C THR A 86 14.63 -21.39 -13.65
N ILE A 87 13.94 -20.38 -14.19
CA ILE A 87 13.41 -19.20 -13.47
C ILE A 87 12.13 -19.61 -12.67
N HIS A 88 11.72 -20.87 -12.78
CA HIS A 88 10.61 -21.49 -12.05
C HIS A 88 11.19 -22.10 -10.76
N ALA A 89 10.92 -21.63 -9.54
CA ALA A 89 9.60 -21.29 -9.02
C ALA A 89 9.75 -20.28 -7.87
N VAL A 90 9.73 -18.99 -8.20
CA VAL A 90 9.45 -17.98 -7.17
C VAL A 90 7.95 -18.02 -6.87
N PRO A 91 7.51 -18.26 -5.62
CA PRO A 91 6.11 -18.19 -5.24
C PRO A 91 5.54 -16.84 -5.63
N ARG A 92 4.39 -16.86 -6.28
CA ARG A 92 3.71 -15.67 -6.78
C ARG A 92 2.25 -15.74 -6.38
N ILE A 93 1.72 -14.63 -5.91
CA ILE A 93 0.27 -14.47 -5.72
C ILE A 93 -0.27 -13.97 -7.05
N LYS A 94 -1.20 -14.73 -7.64
CA LYS A 94 -1.89 -14.35 -8.88
C LYS A 94 -3.32 -13.97 -8.52
N LEU A 95 -3.69 -12.73 -8.80
CA LEU A 95 -4.98 -12.15 -8.45
C LEU A 95 -5.68 -11.70 -9.73
N ARG A 96 -6.94 -12.11 -9.92
CA ARG A 96 -7.79 -11.65 -11.02
C ARG A 96 -8.73 -10.59 -10.48
N LEU A 97 -8.62 -9.37 -11.01
CA LEU A 97 -9.26 -8.17 -10.47
C LEU A 97 -9.87 -7.34 -11.60
N HIS A 98 -10.50 -6.22 -11.24
CA HIS A 98 -11.16 -5.26 -12.11
C HIS A 98 -10.38 -3.95 -12.12
N MET A 99 -10.00 -3.50 -13.31
CA MET A 99 -9.14 -2.34 -13.54
C MET A 99 -9.80 -1.06 -13.03
N ASP A 100 -11.11 -0.91 -13.22
CA ASP A 100 -11.87 0.27 -12.81
C ASP A 100 -11.88 0.45 -11.28
N TYR A 101 -12.07 -0.64 -10.54
CA TYR A 101 -12.00 -0.61 -9.07
C TYR A 101 -10.60 -0.28 -8.59
N LEU A 102 -9.57 -0.87 -9.18
CA LEU A 102 -8.19 -0.60 -8.78
C LEU A 102 -7.77 0.85 -9.10
N SER A 103 -8.13 1.35 -10.27
CA SER A 103 -7.74 2.69 -10.75
C SER A 103 -8.49 3.82 -10.05
N SER A 104 -9.71 3.57 -9.56
CA SER A 104 -10.45 4.54 -8.77
C SER A 104 -9.83 4.76 -7.39
N HIS A 105 -9.23 3.72 -6.80
CA HIS A 105 -8.68 3.77 -5.44
C HIS A 105 -7.16 3.93 -5.35
N SER A 106 -6.40 3.69 -6.42
CA SER A 106 -4.94 3.78 -6.42
C SER A 106 -4.43 4.69 -7.52
N THR A 107 -3.68 5.73 -7.15
CA THR A 107 -3.05 6.64 -8.13
C THR A 107 -1.97 5.92 -8.93
N LEU A 108 -1.19 5.04 -8.30
CA LEU A 108 -0.17 4.23 -8.96
C LEU A 108 -0.80 3.31 -10.01
N LEU A 109 -1.80 2.51 -9.63
CA LEU A 109 -2.44 1.56 -10.55
C LEU A 109 -3.15 2.30 -11.70
N ARG A 110 -3.83 3.40 -11.41
CA ARG A 110 -4.42 4.26 -12.45
C ARG A 110 -3.38 4.74 -13.45
N GLY A 111 -2.23 5.21 -12.98
CA GLY A 111 -1.12 5.62 -13.85
C GLY A 111 -0.61 4.48 -14.73
N LEU A 112 -0.35 3.31 -14.12
CA LEU A 112 0.16 2.13 -14.83
C LEU A 112 -0.82 1.63 -15.89
N PHE A 113 -2.12 1.55 -15.58
CA PHE A 113 -3.15 1.14 -16.54
C PHE A 113 -3.39 2.19 -17.63
N SER A 114 -3.10 3.47 -17.35
CA SER A 114 -3.10 4.55 -18.36
C SER A 114 -1.85 4.54 -19.26
N GLY A 115 -0.89 3.64 -19.01
CA GLY A 115 0.35 3.53 -19.77
C GLY A 115 1.46 4.49 -19.33
N ALA A 116 1.33 5.12 -18.16
CA ALA A 116 2.41 5.93 -17.60
C ALA A 116 3.63 5.06 -17.25
N SER A 117 4.83 5.62 -17.41
CA SER A 117 6.04 4.89 -17.06
C SER A 117 6.14 4.75 -15.53
N PRO A 118 6.60 3.59 -15.01
CA PRO A 118 6.75 3.38 -13.57
C PRO A 118 7.66 4.42 -12.90
N ASN A 119 8.69 4.87 -13.62
CA ASN A 119 9.65 5.84 -13.13
C ASN A 119 8.98 7.19 -12.88
N ASP A 120 8.12 7.64 -13.81
CA ASP A 120 7.43 8.94 -13.67
C ASP A 120 6.51 8.94 -12.44
N LEU A 121 5.81 7.84 -12.17
CA LEU A 121 4.84 7.72 -11.07
C LEU A 121 5.50 7.70 -9.68
N ILE A 122 6.70 7.14 -9.57
CA ILE A 122 7.43 7.10 -8.30
C ILE A 122 7.87 8.52 -7.90
N HIS A 123 8.20 9.37 -8.88
CA HIS A 123 8.70 10.73 -8.63
C HIS A 123 7.60 11.75 -8.31
N THR A 124 6.34 11.51 -8.68
CA THR A 124 5.24 12.45 -8.40
C THR A 124 4.76 12.43 -6.95
N SER A 125 5.11 11.38 -6.18
CA SER A 125 4.51 11.12 -4.88
C SER A 125 5.29 11.73 -3.70
N THR A 126 6.56 12.06 -3.90
CA THR A 126 7.44 12.56 -2.85
C THR A 126 7.93 13.96 -3.20
N THR A 127 7.30 14.97 -2.60
CA THR A 127 7.78 16.36 -2.56
C THR A 127 9.07 16.54 -1.74
N GLN A 128 9.69 15.46 -1.27
CA GLN A 128 10.92 15.51 -0.49
C GLN A 128 12.16 15.76 -1.37
N PRO A 129 13.11 16.58 -0.88
CA PRO A 129 14.31 16.95 -1.63
C PRO A 129 15.18 15.73 -1.93
N ARG A 130 15.75 15.77 -3.13
CA ARG A 130 16.41 14.68 -3.86
C ARG A 130 17.69 14.22 -3.16
N HIS A 131 17.56 13.35 -2.17
CA HIS A 131 18.70 12.57 -1.68
C HIS A 131 18.84 11.30 -2.53
N SER A 132 19.97 11.22 -3.24
CA SER A 132 20.58 10.01 -3.83
C SER A 132 19.59 9.00 -4.42
N SER A 133 19.46 8.98 -5.75
CA SER A 133 18.71 7.95 -6.48
C SER A 133 19.22 6.56 -6.14
N LEU A 134 18.63 5.94 -5.12
CA LEU A 134 18.84 4.54 -4.80
C LEU A 134 18.40 3.76 -6.04
N HIS A 135 19.38 3.21 -6.76
CA HIS A 135 19.17 2.45 -7.98
C HIS A 135 18.41 1.17 -7.64
N VAL A 136 17.08 1.26 -7.61
CA VAL A 136 16.18 0.11 -7.45
C VAL A 136 16.34 -0.74 -8.70
N PRO A 137 16.74 -2.02 -8.59
CA PRO A 137 16.83 -2.90 -9.74
C PRO A 137 15.51 -2.92 -10.53
N GLU A 138 15.58 -2.88 -11.86
CA GLU A 138 14.38 -2.90 -12.73
C GLU A 138 13.44 -4.06 -12.43
N SER A 139 13.98 -5.19 -11.96
CA SER A 139 13.21 -6.37 -11.53
C SER A 139 12.29 -6.14 -10.32
N ARG A 140 12.41 -4.98 -9.67
CA ARG A 140 11.57 -4.55 -8.55
C ARG A 140 10.67 -3.37 -8.88
N LEU A 141 10.61 -2.96 -10.15
CA LEU A 141 9.69 -1.92 -10.58
C LEU A 141 8.35 -2.55 -11.01
N PRO A 142 7.22 -1.90 -10.74
CA PRO A 142 5.94 -2.36 -11.26
C PRO A 142 5.95 -2.25 -12.77
N CYS A 143 5.49 -3.27 -13.50
CA CYS A 143 5.49 -3.25 -14.95
C CYS A 143 4.34 -4.05 -15.56
N LEU A 144 3.84 -3.59 -16.71
CA LEU A 144 2.89 -4.36 -17.51
C LEU A 144 3.63 -5.44 -18.28
N LEU A 145 3.21 -6.69 -18.10
CA LEU A 145 3.74 -7.83 -18.83
C LEU A 145 3.06 -7.94 -20.20
N PRO A 146 3.76 -8.48 -21.22
CA PRO A 146 3.16 -8.80 -22.51
C PRO A 146 1.92 -9.68 -22.32
N SER A 147 0.74 -9.14 -22.60
CA SER A 147 -0.56 -9.77 -22.36
C SER A 147 -1.59 -9.28 -23.38
N LEU A 148 -2.81 -9.87 -23.37
CA LEU A 148 -3.86 -9.45 -24.30
C LEU A 148 -4.28 -8.02 -23.98
N PRO A 149 -4.58 -7.17 -24.99
CA PRO A 149 -5.05 -5.80 -24.76
C PRO A 149 -6.32 -5.72 -23.91
N SER A 150 -7.17 -6.75 -23.96
CA SER A 150 -8.41 -6.85 -23.18
C SER A 150 -8.21 -7.40 -21.77
N HIS A 151 -7.01 -7.89 -21.43
CA HIS A 151 -6.72 -8.49 -20.13
C HIS A 151 -5.27 -8.20 -19.72
N PRO A 152 -4.92 -6.94 -19.38
CA PRO A 152 -3.57 -6.60 -18.96
C PRO A 152 -3.13 -7.42 -17.75
N THR A 153 -1.87 -7.86 -17.79
CA THR A 153 -1.21 -8.54 -16.68
C THR A 153 -0.14 -7.64 -16.09
N LEU A 154 -0.35 -7.22 -14.84
CA LEU A 154 0.55 -6.33 -14.11
C LEU A 154 1.46 -7.13 -13.17
N PHE A 155 2.76 -6.95 -13.28
CA PHE A 155 3.72 -7.36 -12.26
C PHE A 155 3.84 -6.25 -11.22
N LEU A 156 3.54 -6.57 -9.95
CA LEU A 156 3.42 -5.59 -8.87
C LEU A 156 4.24 -6.02 -7.65
N PRO A 157 5.52 -5.63 -7.56
CA PRO A 157 6.35 -5.88 -6.39
C PRO A 157 5.94 -4.94 -5.24
N VAL A 158 5.18 -5.47 -4.28
CA VAL A 158 4.71 -4.70 -3.12
C VAL A 158 5.66 -4.85 -1.91
N PRO A 159 5.75 -3.84 -1.03
CA PRO A 159 6.54 -3.91 0.20
C PRO A 159 6.24 -5.11 1.11
N ASP A 160 4.96 -5.49 1.24
CA ASP A 160 4.51 -6.64 2.03
C ASP A 160 3.46 -7.47 1.28
N PRO A 161 3.86 -8.56 0.58
CA PRO A 161 2.93 -9.40 -0.16
C PRO A 161 1.90 -10.11 0.72
N SER A 162 2.17 -10.29 2.02
CA SER A 162 1.26 -11.01 2.90
C SER A 162 -0.05 -10.26 3.13
N SER A 163 -0.01 -8.92 3.12
CA SER A 163 -1.18 -8.07 3.42
C SER A 163 -1.91 -7.51 2.19
N ILE A 164 -1.38 -7.72 0.97
CA ILE A 164 -1.93 -7.09 -0.25
C ILE A 164 -3.38 -7.47 -0.54
N HIS A 165 -3.78 -8.70 -0.20
CA HIS A 165 -5.13 -9.19 -0.42
C HIS A 165 -6.17 -8.43 0.43
N LEU A 166 -5.79 -7.97 1.64
CA LEU A 166 -6.66 -7.17 2.51
C LEU A 166 -6.90 -5.77 1.94
N ILE A 167 -5.87 -5.21 1.29
CA ILE A 167 -5.98 -3.91 0.63
C ILE A 167 -6.93 -3.99 -0.56
N PHE A 168 -6.79 -5.01 -1.40
CA PHE A 168 -7.74 -5.21 -2.51
C PHE A 168 -9.14 -5.51 -2.00
N HIS A 169 -9.30 -6.28 -0.91
CA HIS A 169 -10.62 -6.44 -0.28
C HIS A 169 -11.21 -5.09 0.13
N TRP A 170 -10.43 -4.23 0.78
CA TRP A 170 -10.89 -2.88 1.14
C TRP A 170 -11.26 -2.04 -0.09
N MET A 171 -10.50 -2.08 -1.18
CA MET A 171 -10.85 -1.35 -2.42
C MET A 171 -12.19 -1.79 -3.00
N TYR A 172 -12.56 -3.07 -2.88
CA TYR A 172 -13.81 -3.57 -3.43
C TYR A 172 -15.02 -3.29 -2.55
N PHE A 173 -14.85 -3.41 -1.24
CA PHE A 173 -15.97 -3.41 -0.31
C PHE A 173 -16.05 -2.13 0.54
N GLY A 174 -15.00 -1.31 0.57
CA GLY A 174 -14.88 -0.15 1.46
C GLY A 174 -14.83 -0.51 2.94
N GLN A 175 -14.72 -1.81 3.28
CA GLN A 175 -14.83 -2.32 4.64
C GLN A 175 -13.45 -2.62 5.24
N THR A 176 -13.25 -2.20 6.48
CA THR A 176 -12.01 -2.40 7.23
C THR A 176 -12.07 -3.53 8.26
N ALA A 177 -13.25 -4.13 8.49
CA ALA A 177 -13.46 -5.15 9.53
C ALA A 177 -12.53 -6.38 9.36
N LEU A 178 -12.36 -6.87 8.13
CA LEU A 178 -11.45 -7.99 7.86
C LEU A 178 -10.00 -7.62 8.14
N MET A 179 -9.60 -6.40 7.79
CA MET A 179 -8.25 -5.89 8.01
C MET A 179 -7.96 -5.75 9.51
N GLU A 180 -8.93 -5.24 10.26
CA GLU A 180 -8.87 -5.13 11.72
C GLU A 180 -8.78 -6.50 12.40
N ASP A 181 -9.57 -7.50 11.99
CA ASP A 181 -9.47 -8.86 12.51
C ASP A 181 -8.07 -9.46 12.28
N CYS A 182 -7.54 -9.35 11.06
CA CYS A 182 -6.20 -9.85 10.74
C CYS A 182 -5.10 -9.14 11.53
N LEU A 183 -5.25 -7.83 11.78
CA LEU A 183 -4.34 -7.06 12.61
C LEU A 183 -4.41 -7.47 14.08
N ASN A 184 -5.62 -7.63 14.63
CA ASN A 184 -5.84 -8.05 16.01
C ASN A 184 -5.30 -9.47 16.27
N ARG A 185 -5.39 -10.35 15.28
CA ARG A 185 -4.86 -11.73 15.34
C ARG A 185 -3.36 -11.83 15.05
N GLY A 186 -2.70 -10.74 14.66
CA GLY A 186 -1.29 -10.73 14.29
C GLY A 186 -0.96 -11.54 13.03
N VAL A 187 -1.94 -11.79 12.16
CA VAL A 187 -1.75 -12.50 10.88
C VAL A 187 -0.96 -11.63 9.90
N VAL A 188 -1.17 -10.32 9.98
CA VAL A 188 -0.50 -9.30 9.18
C VAL A 188 0.08 -8.23 10.09
N HIS A 189 1.13 -7.56 9.63
CA HIS A 189 1.77 -6.47 10.36
C HIS A 189 1.21 -5.13 9.91
N TRP A 190 0.93 -4.23 10.86
CA TRP A 190 0.43 -2.88 10.58
C TRP A 190 1.37 -2.12 9.63
N GLU A 191 2.69 -2.20 9.86
CA GLU A 191 3.69 -1.53 9.02
C GLU A 191 3.66 -2.05 7.57
N GLY A 192 3.35 -3.34 7.38
CA GLY A 192 3.24 -3.95 6.06
C GLY A 192 2.08 -3.35 5.27
N ILE A 193 0.91 -3.21 5.91
CA ILE A 193 -0.25 -2.57 5.31
C ILE A 193 0.06 -1.09 5.03
N ALA A 194 0.58 -0.35 6.01
CA ALA A 194 0.87 1.07 5.87
C ALA A 194 1.82 1.36 4.69
N ARG A 195 2.91 0.59 4.55
CA ARG A 195 3.82 0.72 3.41
C ARG A 195 3.17 0.39 2.08
N ASN A 196 2.33 -0.63 2.02
CA ASN A 196 1.59 -0.94 0.80
C ASN A 196 0.59 0.17 0.44
N VAL A 197 -0.09 0.76 1.42
CA VAL A 197 -1.03 1.88 1.26
C VAL A 197 -0.32 3.12 0.69
N GLU A 198 0.86 3.43 1.21
CA GLU A 198 1.72 4.51 0.70
C GLU A 198 2.22 4.19 -0.72
N TYR A 199 2.77 2.99 -0.90
CA TYR A 199 3.32 2.52 -2.18
C TYR A 199 2.28 2.58 -3.31
N LEU A 200 1.05 2.16 -3.05
CA LEU A 200 -0.03 2.17 -4.03
C LEU A 200 -0.67 3.56 -4.21
N GLY A 201 -0.30 4.56 -3.40
CA GLY A 201 -0.92 5.88 -3.44
C GLY A 201 -2.42 5.84 -3.18
N LEU A 202 -2.82 5.17 -2.09
CA LEU A 202 -4.24 5.05 -1.69
C LEU A 202 -4.74 6.32 -0.99
N PRO A 203 -6.07 6.56 -1.01
CA PRO A 203 -6.66 7.77 -0.42
C PRO A 203 -6.51 7.83 1.10
N THR A 204 -6.80 9.00 1.65
CA THR A 204 -6.63 9.31 3.08
C THR A 204 -7.52 8.45 3.98
N ASP A 205 -8.66 7.95 3.50
CA ASP A 205 -9.62 7.19 4.32
C ASP A 205 -9.00 5.94 4.98
N ILE A 206 -8.26 5.14 4.21
CA ILE A 206 -7.57 3.96 4.73
C ILE A 206 -6.41 4.35 5.67
N LYS A 207 -5.75 5.49 5.40
CA LYS A 207 -4.69 6.01 6.28
C LYS A 207 -5.24 6.45 7.63
N VAL A 208 -6.40 7.12 7.63
CA VAL A 208 -7.12 7.52 8.86
C VAL A 208 -7.52 6.29 9.67
N PHE A 209 -8.04 5.24 9.02
CA PHE A 209 -8.32 3.97 9.67
C PHE A 209 -7.06 3.39 10.33
N LEU A 210 -5.96 3.25 9.58
CA LEU A 210 -4.71 2.70 10.10
C LEU A 210 -4.12 3.54 11.24
N GLY A 211 -4.21 4.86 11.18
CA GLY A 211 -3.77 5.76 12.25
C GLY A 211 -4.64 5.69 13.50
N ARG A 212 -5.96 5.50 13.36
CA ARG A 212 -6.85 5.25 14.51
C ARG A 212 -6.55 3.89 15.15
N TRP A 213 -6.42 2.84 14.34
CA TRP A 213 -6.09 1.50 14.83
C TRP A 213 -4.75 1.50 15.58
N TYR A 214 -3.71 2.14 15.02
CA TYR A 214 -2.39 2.22 15.65
C TYR A 214 -2.40 2.96 17.00
N ARG A 215 -3.12 4.09 17.09
CA ARG A 215 -3.28 4.83 18.36
C ARG A 215 -3.98 4.01 19.44
N ASN A 216 -5.07 3.32 19.06
CA ASN A 216 -5.79 2.44 19.97
C ASN A 216 -4.92 1.27 20.43
N TRP A 217 -4.09 0.73 19.54
CA TRP A 217 -3.15 -0.35 19.84
C TRP A 217 -1.99 0.09 20.75
N LEU A 218 -1.50 1.33 20.60
CA LEU A 218 -0.44 1.90 21.47
C LEU A 218 -0.93 2.25 22.88
N LEU A 219 -2.21 2.55 23.04
CA LEU A 219 -2.80 2.92 24.33
C LEU A 219 -3.82 1.87 24.86
N PRO A 220 -3.44 0.59 25.08
CA PRO A 220 -4.40 -0.42 25.57
C PRO A 220 -4.99 -0.14 26.96
N ALA A 221 -4.43 0.82 27.71
CA ALA A 221 -4.57 0.87 29.17
C ALA A 221 -5.25 2.13 29.73
N HIS A 222 -5.51 3.18 28.94
CA HIS A 222 -6.04 4.44 29.49
C HIS A 222 -7.57 4.58 29.32
N SER A 223 -8.20 3.74 28.49
CA SER A 223 -9.64 3.80 28.20
C SER A 223 -10.41 2.59 28.72
N ARG A 224 -9.95 1.94 29.80
CA ARG A 224 -10.84 1.05 30.56
C ARG A 224 -11.61 1.95 31.54
N PRO A 225 -12.93 2.19 31.32
CA PRO A 225 -13.78 2.87 32.28
C PRO A 225 -14.05 1.88 33.42
N GLY A 226 -13.05 1.76 34.29
CA GLY A 226 -13.06 0.95 35.50
C GLY A 226 -12.17 1.54 36.58
N CYS A 227 -11.60 2.73 36.35
CA CYS A 227 -11.21 3.59 37.46
C CYS A 227 -12.52 4.01 38.12
N GLU A 228 -12.73 3.52 39.34
CA GLU A 228 -13.85 3.90 40.19
C GLU A 228 -14.09 5.42 40.13
N PRO A 229 -15.35 5.88 40.26
CA PRO A 229 -15.60 7.29 40.52
C PRO A 229 -14.80 7.67 41.75
N ARG A 230 -13.68 8.39 41.55
CA ARG A 230 -13.02 9.07 42.65
C ARG A 230 -14.09 9.97 43.26
N PRO A 231 -14.37 9.86 44.57
CA PRO A 231 -15.30 10.75 45.22
C PRO A 231 -14.88 12.19 44.92
N PRO A 232 -15.83 13.12 44.74
CA PRO A 232 -15.54 14.51 44.49
C PRO A 232 -14.69 15.02 45.65
N THR A 233 -13.38 15.15 45.43
CA THR A 233 -12.58 16.07 46.20
C THR A 233 -12.81 17.41 45.55
N ASP A 234 -13.79 18.14 46.10
CA ASP A 234 -13.86 19.58 45.98
C ASP A 234 -12.46 20.12 46.30
N ASP A 235 -11.83 20.80 45.33
CA ASP A 235 -10.67 21.70 45.45
C ASP A 235 -9.83 21.58 44.16
N ASP A 236 -10.05 22.48 43.20
CA ASP A 236 -9.12 23.57 42.90
C ASP A 236 -9.50 24.20 41.53
N ASP A 237 -9.97 25.45 41.58
CA ASP A 237 -10.22 26.31 40.41
C ASP A 237 -8.90 26.53 39.67
N SER A 238 -8.71 25.88 38.53
CA SER A 238 -7.66 26.26 37.58
C SER A 238 -8.29 26.53 36.23
N ASP A 239 -8.73 27.77 36.10
CA ASP A 239 -9.10 28.45 34.87
C ASP A 239 -7.86 28.55 33.97
N ILE A 240 -7.66 27.54 33.13
CA ILE A 240 -6.78 27.63 31.97
C ILE A 240 -7.66 28.11 30.80
N GLU A 241 -7.80 29.43 30.71
CA GLU A 241 -8.23 30.10 29.49
C GLU A 241 -7.15 29.88 28.43
N LEU A 242 -7.45 29.00 27.48
CA LEU A 242 -6.68 28.92 26.24
C LEU A 242 -7.20 30.02 25.32
N GLU A 243 -6.62 31.21 25.45
CA GLU A 243 -6.73 32.27 24.45
C GLU A 243 -6.19 31.71 23.12
N LEU A 244 -7.12 31.48 22.18
CA LEU A 244 -6.81 31.23 20.78
C LEU A 244 -6.68 32.61 20.14
N ASP A 245 -5.45 33.05 19.89
CA ASP A 245 -5.16 34.19 19.02
C ASP A 245 -5.63 33.86 17.59
N ASP A 246 -6.81 34.37 17.27
CA ASP A 246 -7.37 34.53 15.94
C ASP A 246 -6.77 35.82 15.36
N ASP A 247 -5.56 35.74 14.79
CA ASP A 247 -5.03 36.81 13.95
C ASP A 247 -5.41 36.53 12.49
N ASP A 248 -6.50 37.20 12.09
CA ASP A 248 -6.79 37.63 10.72
C ASP A 248 -5.59 38.43 10.19
N ASP A 249 -4.95 37.98 9.12
CA ASP A 249 -4.25 38.87 8.18
C ASP A 249 -4.63 38.44 6.75
N ASP A 250 -5.61 39.16 6.22
CA ASP A 250 -5.79 39.44 4.81
C ASP A 250 -4.50 40.06 4.26
N ASP A 251 -3.87 39.44 3.27
CA ASP A 251 -3.08 40.17 2.29
C ASP A 251 -3.19 39.50 0.91
N ASP A 252 -4.01 40.16 0.08
CA ASP A 252 -3.87 40.20 -1.37
C ASP A 252 -2.43 40.60 -1.72
N ASP A 253 -1.68 39.76 -2.42
CA ASP A 253 -0.66 40.28 -3.33
C ASP A 253 -0.44 39.36 -4.53
N GLU A 254 -0.83 39.87 -5.70
CA GLU A 254 -0.35 39.38 -6.98
C GLU A 254 1.06 39.92 -7.21
N THR A 255 2.07 39.04 -7.26
CA THR A 255 3.35 39.40 -7.88
C THR A 255 4.01 38.23 -8.59
N ASP A 256 4.12 38.41 -9.92
CA ASP A 256 5.10 37.80 -10.81
C ASP A 256 6.54 38.01 -10.30
N ASP A 257 7.39 37.04 -10.61
CA ASP A 257 8.86 37.13 -10.78
C ASP A 257 9.69 37.76 -9.64
N ASP A 258 10.54 36.95 -8.99
CA ASP A 258 12.01 37.09 -9.12
C ASP A 258 12.82 36.11 -8.24
N ASP A 259 13.91 35.69 -8.87
CA ASP A 259 15.08 34.95 -8.42
C ASP A 259 15.70 35.49 -7.12
N PHE A 260 15.70 34.71 -6.02
CA PHE A 260 16.63 34.91 -4.91
C PHE A 260 17.12 33.61 -4.28
N SER A 261 18.38 33.30 -4.58
CA SER A 261 19.24 32.37 -3.85
C SER A 261 19.46 32.87 -2.41
N MET A 262 18.86 32.21 -1.41
CA MET A 262 19.15 32.45 0.01
C MET A 262 19.84 31.25 0.64
N VAL A 263 21.09 31.51 1.04
CA VAL A 263 21.98 30.62 1.78
C VAL A 263 21.37 30.29 3.16
N SER A 264 21.04 29.02 3.40
CA SER A 264 20.63 28.57 4.73
C SER A 264 21.87 28.33 5.59
N SER A 265 22.04 29.24 6.55
CA SER A 265 22.99 29.17 7.65
C SER A 265 22.53 28.14 8.68
N TYR A 266 23.44 27.23 8.98
CA TYR A 266 23.44 26.26 10.07
C TYR A 266 22.90 26.82 11.39
N THR A 267 21.95 26.11 11.99
CA THR A 267 21.78 26.07 13.45
C THR A 267 21.91 24.61 13.89
N GLU A 268 23.01 24.35 14.57
CA GLU A 268 23.28 23.13 15.32
C GLU A 268 22.32 23.10 16.51
N ASP A 269 21.25 22.30 16.44
CA ASP A 269 20.54 21.82 17.63
C ASP A 269 20.90 20.35 17.83
N VAL A 270 22.00 20.18 18.54
CA VAL A 270 22.52 18.94 19.09
C VAL A 270 21.84 18.75 20.45
N ASP A 271 21.45 17.50 20.73
CA ASP A 271 20.94 16.98 22.01
C ASP A 271 19.42 16.96 22.27
N ALA A 272 18.70 16.06 21.57
CA ALA A 272 17.66 15.20 22.19
C ALA A 272 17.18 14.05 21.28
N ILE A 273 18.07 13.41 20.51
CA ILE A 273 17.74 12.10 19.92
C ILE A 273 18.15 11.07 20.97
N ALA A 274 17.31 10.92 21.99
CA ALA A 274 17.29 9.71 22.78
C ALA A 274 17.07 8.56 21.82
N GLU A 275 18.16 7.87 21.57
CA GLU A 275 18.34 6.52 21.08
C GLU A 275 17.15 5.62 21.49
N PHE A 276 16.05 5.71 20.74
CA PHE A 276 15.06 4.63 20.70
C PHE A 276 15.70 3.53 19.88
N GLU A 277 16.64 2.83 20.52
CA GLU A 277 16.93 1.44 20.24
C GLU A 277 15.58 0.71 20.28
N ARG A 278 14.96 0.64 19.10
CA ARG A 278 13.70 -0.01 18.83
C ARG A 278 13.99 -1.51 18.93
N GLY A 279 14.11 -1.95 20.18
CA GLY A 279 14.28 -3.32 20.61
C GLY A 279 13.19 -4.17 19.97
N ARG A 280 13.56 -4.77 18.86
CA ARG A 280 12.82 -5.78 18.10
C ARG A 280 12.76 -7.08 18.91
N THR A 281 12.14 -7.05 20.07
CA THR A 281 11.80 -8.24 20.86
C THR A 281 10.57 -7.98 21.73
N ARG A 282 9.56 -7.27 21.21
CA ARG A 282 8.21 -7.51 21.71
C ARG A 282 7.73 -8.81 21.10
N ALA A 283 7.90 -9.87 21.89
CA ALA A 283 7.21 -11.13 21.74
C ALA A 283 5.80 -10.86 21.24
N ILE A 284 5.43 -11.54 20.15
CA ILE A 284 4.05 -11.66 19.67
C ILE A 284 3.19 -11.91 20.91
N ARG A 285 2.43 -10.90 21.32
CA ARG A 285 1.53 -11.01 22.47
C ARG A 285 0.38 -11.90 21.99
N PRO A 286 0.07 -13.00 22.69
CA PRO A 286 -1.00 -13.93 22.30
C PRO A 286 -2.37 -13.26 22.32
#